data_AF-A0A958DEM6-F1
#
_entry.id   AF-A0A958DEM6-F1
#
_cell.length_a   1.000
_cell.length_b   1.000
_cell.length_c   1.000
_cell.angle_alpha   90.00
_cell.angle_beta   90.00
_cell.angle_gamma   90.00
#
_symmetry.space_group_name_H-M   'P 1'
#
loop_
_entity.id
_entity.type
_entity.pdbx_description
1 polymer ?
#
loop_
_entity_poly.entity_id
_entity_poly.type
_entity_poly.pdbx_seq_one_letter_code
_entity_poly.pdbx_strand_id
1 'polypeptide(L)' 'MPTPAPFAAWLDLYRAELLERTVPFWLTHALDWQYGGITTCLSDAGDIISTDKYMWSQLRAIWTFSALYNYIEPR' A
#
# COMPACT_ATOMS: atom_id res chain seq x y z
N MET A 1 13.77 -27.30 -14.62
CA MET A 1 13.00 -26.37 -13.78
C MET A 1 13.99 -25.44 -13.10
N PRO A 2 13.74 -24.12 -13.01
CA PRO A 2 14.62 -23.25 -12.24
C PRO A 2 14.61 -23.69 -10.78
N THR A 3 15.78 -23.67 -10.15
CA THR A 3 15.94 -23.92 -8.71
C THR A 3 15.12 -22.88 -7.94
N PRO A 4 14.31 -23.29 -6.94
CA PRO A 4 13.59 -22.32 -6.12
C PRO A 4 14.61 -21.40 -5.44
N ALA A 5 14.39 -20.09 -5.55
CA ALA A 5 15.25 -19.13 -4.86
C ALA A 5 15.19 -19.38 -3.34
N PRO A 6 16.29 -19.14 -2.60
CA PRO A 6 16.30 -19.28 -1.15
C PRO A 6 15.17 -18.46 -0.52
N PHE A 7 14.56 -18.96 0.54
CA PHE A 7 13.47 -18.25 1.24
C PHE A 7 13.85 -16.80 1.60
N ALA A 8 15.11 -16.55 1.96
CA ALA A 8 15.64 -15.21 2.22
C ALA A 8 15.52 -14.27 1.01
N ALA A 9 15.80 -14.74 -0.20
CA ALA A 9 15.68 -13.92 -1.41
C ALA A 9 14.23 -13.51 -1.69
N TRP A 10 13.26 -14.39 -1.40
CA TRP A 10 11.85 -14.04 -1.50
C TRP A 10 11.43 -13.04 -0.43
N LEU A 11 11.90 -13.22 0.80
CA LEU A 11 11.62 -12.29 1.90
C LEU A 11 12.11 -10.87 1.57
N ASP A 12 13.33 -10.76 1.05
CA ASP A 12 13.91 -9.48 0.64
C ASP A 12 13.11 -8.83 -0.49
N LEU A 13 12.72 -9.62 -1.51
CA LEU A 13 11.89 -9.15 -2.61
C LEU A 13 10.54 -8.60 -2.12
N TYR A 14 9.81 -9.35 -1.28
CA TYR A 14 8.51 -8.90 -0.78
C TYR A 14 8.61 -7.71 0.17
N ARG A 15 9.68 -7.64 0.97
CA ARG A 15 9.94 -6.49 1.83
C ARG A 15 10.19 -5.23 0.98
N ALA A 16 11.01 -5.32 -0.05
CA ALA A 16 11.28 -4.20 -0.96
C ALA A 16 10.01 -3.78 -1.72
N GLU A 17 9.25 -4.74 -2.28
CA GLU A 17 8.01 -4.43 -3.01
C GLU A 17 6.96 -3.76 -2.11
N LEU A 18 6.86 -4.17 -0.84
CA LEU A 18 5.95 -3.57 0.11
C LEU A 18 6.39 -2.15 0.49
N LEU A 19 7.64 -1.99 0.97
CA LEU A 19 8.08 -0.77 1.65
C LEU A 19 8.60 0.30 0.69
N GLU A 20 9.11 -0.09 -0.48
CA GLU A 20 9.74 0.84 -1.43
C GLU A 20 8.82 1.16 -2.63
N ARG A 21 7.77 0.35 -2.86
CA ARG A 21 6.88 0.51 -4.02
C ARG A 21 5.43 0.66 -3.61
N THR A 22 4.85 -0.37 -2.99
CA THR A 22 3.41 -0.41 -2.69
C THR A 22 3.00 0.67 -1.70
N VAL A 23 3.60 0.69 -0.50
CA VAL A 23 3.23 1.66 0.54
C VAL A 23 3.47 3.11 0.09
N PRO A 24 4.63 3.47 -0.49
CA PRO A 24 4.86 4.81 -1.02
C PRO A 24 3.85 5.23 -2.08
N PHE A 25 3.44 4.33 -2.98
CA PHE A 25 2.42 4.63 -4.00
C PHE A 25 1.11 5.08 -3.34
N TRP A 26 0.59 4.29 -2.39
CA TRP A 26 -0.68 4.62 -1.73
C TRP A 26 -0.59 5.90 -0.88
N LEU A 27 0.51 6.10 -0.15
CA LEU A 27 0.70 7.31 0.66
C LEU A 27 0.83 8.58 -0.20
N THR A 28 1.37 8.46 -1.41
CA THR A 28 1.57 9.59 -2.32
C THR A 28 0.30 9.93 -3.11
N HIS A 29 -0.38 8.92 -3.64
CA HIS A 29 -1.44 9.13 -4.64
C HIS A 29 -2.86 8.94 -4.11
N ALA A 30 -3.05 8.15 -3.05
CA ALA A 30 -4.39 7.74 -2.64
C ALA A 30 -4.98 8.61 -1.52
N LEU A 31 -4.17 9.34 -0.74
CA LEU A 31 -4.66 10.10 0.41
C LEU A 31 -5.42 11.35 -0.04
N ASP A 32 -6.70 11.43 0.31
CA ASP A 32 -7.52 12.61 0.07
C ASP A 32 -7.44 13.55 1.28
N TRP A 33 -6.55 14.53 1.20
CA TRP A 33 -6.35 15.53 2.25
C TRP A 33 -7.47 16.56 2.35
N GLN A 34 -8.29 16.71 1.30
CA GLN A 34 -9.36 17.71 1.28
C GLN A 34 -10.62 17.20 1.99
N TYR A 35 -10.99 15.94 1.75
CA TYR A 35 -12.23 15.35 2.26
C TYR A 35 -12.01 14.14 3.18
N GLY A 36 -10.75 13.78 3.44
CA GLY A 36 -10.39 12.62 4.27
C GLY A 36 -10.59 11.27 3.57
N GLY A 37 -9.96 10.24 4.11
CA GLY A 37 -9.98 8.88 3.55
C GLY A 37 -9.03 8.70 2.38
N ILE A 38 -9.27 7.66 1.58
CA ILE A 38 -8.46 7.32 0.40
C ILE A 38 -9.29 7.21 -0.88
N THR A 39 -8.72 7.59 -2.02
CA THR A 39 -9.22 7.26 -3.35
C THR A 39 -8.57 5.97 -3.84
N THR A 40 -9.38 4.96 -4.18
CA THR A 40 -8.87 3.62 -4.54
C THR A 40 -8.88 3.33 -6.02
N CYS A 41 -9.54 4.16 -6.82
CA CYS A 41 -9.57 4.04 -8.26
C CYS A 41 -8.46 4.93 -8.84
N LEU A 42 -7.26 4.37 -8.94
CA LEU A 42 -6.05 5.04 -9.42
C LEU A 42 -5.54 4.35 -10.69
N SER A 43 -4.93 5.13 -11.59
CA SER A 43 -4.14 4.58 -12.69
C SER A 43 -2.81 4.01 -12.17
N ASP A 44 -2.09 3.25 -13.00
CA ASP A 44 -0.74 2.78 -12.67
C ASP A 44 0.26 3.94 -12.48
N ALA A 45 -0.05 5.13 -13.03
CA ALA A 45 0.71 6.36 -12.83
C ALA A 45 0.30 7.14 -11.57
N GLY A 46 -0.75 6.69 -10.87
CA GLY A 46 -1.27 7.32 -9.65
C GLY A 46 -2.31 8.42 -9.90
N ASP A 47 -2.83 8.55 -11.12
CA ASP A 47 -3.89 9.52 -11.43
C ASP A 47 -5.24 9.05 -10.87
N ILE A 48 -6.02 9.97 -10.32
CA ILE A 48 -7.35 9.67 -9.79
C ILE A 48 -8.34 9.44 -10.94
N ILE A 49 -8.86 8.21 -11.03
CA ILE A 49 -9.89 7.81 -12.01
C ILE A 49 -11.30 8.06 -11.46
N SER A 50 -11.49 7.84 -10.14
CA SER A 50 -12.75 8.12 -9.45
C SER A 50 -12.50 8.55 -8.00
N THR A 51 -13.33 9.49 -7.54
CA THR A 51 -13.32 10.01 -6.16
C THR A 51 -14.28 9.28 -5.23
N ASP A 52 -15.02 8.28 -5.73
CA ASP A 52 -15.95 7.49 -4.90
C ASP A 52 -15.20 6.73 -3.81
N LYS A 53 -15.77 6.76 -2.59
CA LYS A 53 -15.15 6.14 -1.41
C LYS A 53 -15.90 4.88 -1.00
N TYR A 54 -15.30 3.74 -1.35
CA TYR A 54 -15.82 2.44 -0.94
C TYR A 54 -15.43 2.12 0.50
N MET A 55 -16.42 1.97 1.39
CA MET A 55 -16.21 1.73 2.83
C MET A 55 -15.27 0.56 3.12
N TRP A 56 -15.39 -0.52 2.36
CA TRP A 56 -14.53 -1.69 2.50
C TRP A 56 -13.04 -1.32 2.32
N SER A 57 -12.73 -0.52 1.30
CA SER A 57 -11.36 -0.07 1.04
C SER A 57 -10.87 0.91 2.11
N GLN A 58 -11.73 1.81 2.59
CA GLN A 58 -11.38 2.74 3.67
C GLN A 58 -10.95 1.99 4.94
N LEU A 59 -11.78 1.03 5.38
CA LEU A 59 -11.52 0.28 6.61
C LEU A 59 -10.29 -0.61 6.48
N ARG A 60 -10.08 -1.23 5.31
CA ARG A 60 -8.85 -2.00 5.05
C ARG A 60 -7.61 -1.12 5.06
N ALA A 61 -7.66 0.06 4.47
CA ALA A 61 -6.52 0.99 4.49
C ALA A 61 -6.16 1.41 5.91
N ILE A 62 -7.17 1.77 6.73
CA ILE A 62 -6.96 2.09 8.16
C ILE A 62 -6.24 0.93 8.86
N TRP A 63 -6.75 -0.29 8.71
CA TRP A 63 -6.13 -1.46 9.33
C TRP A 63 -4.71 -1.70 8.81
N THR A 64 -4.50 -1.65 7.49
CA THR A 64 -3.20 -1.91 6.86
C THR A 64 -2.15 -0.88 7.31
N PHE A 65 -2.46 0.41 7.28
CA PHE A 65 -1.51 1.45 7.73
C PHE A 65 -1.27 1.39 9.24
N SER A 66 -2.30 1.06 10.03
CA SER A 66 -2.12 0.84 11.48
C SER A 66 -1.22 -0.37 11.76
N ALA A 67 -1.37 -1.46 11.00
CA ALA A 67 -0.52 -2.64 11.12
C ALA A 67 0.92 -2.34 10.70
N LEU A 68 1.12 -1.60 9.60
CA LEU A 68 2.45 -1.17 9.16
C LEU A 68 3.13 -0.32 10.24
N TYR A 69 2.42 0.63 10.84
CA TYR A 69 2.94 1.42 11.97
C TYR A 69 3.35 0.51 13.13
N ASN A 70 2.46 -0.38 13.59
CA ASN A 70 2.74 -1.20 14.76
C ASN A 70 3.86 -2.24 14.57
N TYR A 71 3.99 -2.81 13.37
CA TYR A 71 4.92 -3.93 13.12
C TYR A 71 6.22 -3.53 12.44
N ILE A 72 6.27 -2.39 11.73
CA ILE A 72 7.44 -1.99 10.93
C ILE A 72 8.12 -0.75 11.50
N GLU A 73 7.35 0.30 11.79
CA GLU A 73 7.89 1.57 12.30
C GLU A 73 7.09 2.06 13.52
N PRO A 74 7.11 1.31 14.64
CA PRO A 74 6.52 1.79 15.87
C PRO A 74 7.33 2.98 16.36
N ARG A 75 6.76 4.19 16.26
CA ARG A 75 7.31 5.40 16.88
C ARG A 75 6.72 5.60 18.27
#